data_AF-A0A1H6V2D1-F1
#
_entry.id   AF-A0A1H6V2D1-F1
#
_cell.length_a   1.000
_cell.length_b   1.000
_cell.length_c   1.000
_cell.angle_alpha   90.00
_cell.angle_beta   90.00
_cell.angle_gamma   90.00
#
_symmetry.space_group_name_H-M   'P 1'
#
loop_
_entity.id
_entity.type
_entity.pdbx_description
1 polymer ?
#
loop_
_entity_poly.entity_id
_entity_poly.type
_entity_poly.pdbx_seq_one_letter_code
_entity_poly.pdbx_strand_id
1 'polypeptide(L)'
;MAWRYHYSFLAIQFVIVVQTPSLPQSSTASDNANSIGGGFTSTRFVLVEPSHPGNVGAAARALKTMGFSRLVLVSPRSPDVKNDPDAIAMASGADDVLATAHVVPTLADALSGVQWSLALTARAREYGPPQLPPRAAATQAREHAAHGDIALVFGNERTGLSNEDVERCSALAHIPANPAYSSLNLAQAIQVLSYELRMAYLVEGEGTEPVSGSAGTFAPSDEIERMYVHLENALIALDFLDPGNPKKLMSRLRRLFARSGLEREEVNIVRGIAKHILLKAKGRDGEQG
;
A
#
# COMPACT_ATOMS: atom_id res chain seq x y z
N MET A 1 -51.39 34.25 18.74
CA MET A 1 -50.54 34.67 17.61
C MET A 1 -49.22 33.95 17.72
N ALA A 2 -49.04 32.85 16.99
CA ALA A 2 -47.82 32.04 17.00
C ALA A 2 -47.12 32.21 15.64
N TRP A 3 -45.89 32.74 15.65
CA TRP A 3 -45.05 32.81 14.47
C TRP A 3 -44.16 31.57 14.42
N ARG A 4 -44.49 30.63 13.53
CA ARG A 4 -43.61 29.52 13.13
C ARG A 4 -42.62 30.04 12.09
N TYR A 5 -41.35 30.14 12.45
CA TYR A 5 -40.27 30.30 11.47
C TYR A 5 -40.01 28.95 10.81
N HIS A 6 -40.35 28.82 9.52
CA HIS A 6 -39.86 27.74 8.66
C HIS A 6 -38.45 28.12 8.19
N TYR A 7 -37.43 27.43 8.71
CA TYR A 7 -36.11 27.42 8.10
C TYR A 7 -36.07 26.27 7.08
N SER A 8 -36.24 26.59 5.80
CA SER A 8 -35.85 25.69 4.72
C SER A 8 -34.33 25.71 4.59
N PHE A 9 -33.66 24.74 5.21
CA PHE A 9 -32.27 24.43 4.89
C PHE A 9 -32.24 23.77 3.51
N LEU A 10 -32.08 24.56 2.45
CA LEU A 10 -31.51 24.04 1.21
C LEU A 10 -30.05 23.68 1.53
N ALA A 11 -29.78 22.39 1.69
CA ALA A 11 -28.43 21.86 1.66
C ALA A 11 -27.86 22.09 0.25
N ILE A 12 -27.20 23.22 0.05
CA ILE A 12 -26.35 23.46 -1.12
C ILE A 12 -25.18 22.51 -0.98
N GLN A 13 -25.30 21.35 -1.62
CA GLN A 13 -24.25 20.35 -1.74
C GLN A 13 -23.17 20.97 -2.64
N PHE A 14 -22.19 21.65 -2.05
CA PHE A 14 -20.97 22.05 -2.73
C PHE A 14 -20.20 20.78 -3.12
N VAL A 15 -20.56 20.18 -4.26
CA VAL A 15 -19.70 19.25 -4.96
C VAL A 15 -18.61 20.11 -5.59
N ILE A 16 -17.44 20.18 -4.95
CA ILE A 16 -16.24 20.66 -5.66
C ILE A 16 -16.00 19.65 -6.78
N VAL A 17 -16.40 20.00 -8.00
CA VAL A 17 -16.10 19.21 -9.19
C VAL A 17 -14.60 19.29 -9.40
N VAL A 18 -13.90 18.18 -9.18
CA VAL A 18 -12.52 18.04 -9.64
C VAL A 18 -12.59 17.97 -11.16
N GLN A 19 -12.21 19.05 -11.84
CA GLN A 19 -12.20 19.07 -13.31
C GLN A 19 -11.29 17.95 -13.82
N THR A 20 -11.86 17.05 -14.63
CA THR A 20 -11.09 16.24 -15.57
C THR A 20 -10.51 17.20 -16.61
N PRO A 21 -9.18 17.26 -16.82
CA PRO A 21 -8.62 18.10 -17.88
C PRO A 21 -9.19 17.64 -19.23
N SER A 22 -9.83 18.56 -19.95
CA SER A 22 -10.25 18.35 -21.33
C SER A 22 -9.00 18.34 -22.21
N LEU A 23 -8.70 17.19 -22.83
CA LEU A 23 -7.67 17.09 -23.86
C LEU A 23 -8.01 18.02 -25.03
N PRO A 24 -7.04 18.74 -25.62
CA PRO A 24 -7.27 19.50 -26.85
C PRO A 24 -7.64 18.52 -27.97
N GLN A 25 -8.80 18.73 -28.58
CA GLN A 25 -9.27 17.94 -29.71
C GLN A 25 -8.40 18.20 -30.94
N SER A 26 -7.59 17.22 -31.34
CA SER A 26 -7.14 17.07 -32.72
C SER A 26 -7.85 15.86 -33.32
N SER A 27 -8.44 16.09 -34.50
CA SER A 27 -9.34 15.18 -35.20
C SER A 27 -8.61 13.98 -35.80
N THR A 28 -9.34 12.85 -35.84
CA THR A 28 -9.09 11.58 -36.56
C THR A 28 -8.19 10.54 -35.87
N ALA A 29 -8.74 9.83 -34.89
CA ALA A 29 -8.47 8.41 -34.64
C ALA A 29 -9.63 7.80 -33.83
N SER A 30 -9.97 6.56 -34.16
CA SER A 30 -11.09 5.73 -33.68
C SER A 30 -11.43 5.83 -32.19
N ASP A 31 -12.75 5.83 -31.92
CA ASP A 31 -13.39 5.64 -30.60
C ASP A 31 -12.78 4.45 -29.83
N ASN A 32 -11.79 4.73 -28.99
CA ASN A 32 -11.51 3.95 -27.79
C ASN A 32 -11.90 4.84 -26.62
N ALA A 33 -13.15 4.71 -26.17
CA ALA A 33 -13.56 5.26 -24.88
C ALA A 33 -12.60 4.71 -23.82
N ASN A 34 -11.70 5.56 -23.34
CA ASN A 34 -10.60 5.27 -22.41
C ASN A 34 -11.07 4.34 -21.27
N SER A 35 -10.83 3.04 -21.42
CA SER A 35 -10.78 2.14 -20.28
C SER A 35 -9.70 2.68 -19.37
N ILE A 36 -10.01 2.94 -18.10
CA ILE A 36 -9.01 3.17 -17.05
C ILE A 36 -8.22 1.85 -16.91
N GLY A 37 -7.31 1.61 -17.83
CA GLY A 37 -6.43 0.44 -17.92
C GLY A 37 -5.01 0.89 -17.66
N GLY A 38 -4.30 0.16 -16.80
CA GLY A 38 -3.00 0.57 -16.27
C GLY A 38 -3.02 0.71 -14.74
N GLY A 39 -2.10 1.50 -14.19
CA GLY A 39 -1.80 1.57 -12.75
C GLY A 39 -2.98 1.80 -11.80
N PHE A 40 -4.06 2.43 -12.27
CA PHE A 40 -5.32 2.59 -11.52
C PHE A 40 -5.99 1.26 -11.13
N THR A 41 -5.78 0.20 -11.93
CA THR A 41 -6.31 -1.15 -11.68
C THR A 41 -5.31 -2.08 -11.02
N SER A 42 -4.00 -1.78 -11.04
CA SER A 42 -2.96 -2.55 -10.33
C SER A 42 -2.60 -1.99 -8.95
N THR A 43 -3.29 -0.94 -8.48
CA THR A 43 -3.03 -0.31 -7.18
C THR A 43 -4.06 -0.73 -6.13
N ARG A 44 -3.61 -1.38 -5.06
CA ARG A 44 -4.41 -1.69 -3.87
C ARG A 44 -4.24 -0.59 -2.82
N PHE A 45 -5.34 -0.19 -2.19
CA PHE A 45 -5.33 0.68 -1.01
C PHE A 45 -5.72 -0.16 0.20
N VAL A 46 -4.78 -0.35 1.13
CA VAL A 46 -4.90 -1.29 2.24
C VAL A 46 -5.08 -0.52 3.54
N LEU A 47 -6.20 -0.73 4.23
CA LEU A 47 -6.50 -0.12 5.53
C LEU A 47 -6.35 -1.18 6.61
N VAL A 48 -5.37 -1.01 7.49
CA VAL A 48 -5.07 -1.92 8.59
C VAL A 48 -5.83 -1.52 9.84
N GLU A 49 -6.67 -2.44 10.31
CA GLU A 49 -7.50 -2.31 11.51
C GLU A 49 -8.30 -0.99 11.59
N PRO A 50 -9.03 -0.56 10.53
CA PRO A 50 -9.81 0.66 10.61
C PRO A 50 -10.84 0.56 11.74
N SER A 51 -10.89 1.60 12.58
CA SER A 51 -11.76 1.64 13.76
C SER A 51 -13.15 2.20 13.45
N HIS A 52 -13.22 3.24 12.61
CA HIS A 52 -14.47 3.94 12.34
C HIS A 52 -15.01 3.61 10.94
N PRO A 53 -16.22 3.02 10.81
CA PRO A 53 -16.82 2.71 9.52
C PRO A 53 -16.91 3.91 8.58
N GLY A 54 -17.26 5.08 9.10
CA GLY A 54 -17.29 6.32 8.31
C GLY A 54 -15.96 6.68 7.63
N ASN A 55 -14.81 6.33 8.21
CA ASN A 55 -13.51 6.54 7.55
C ASN A 55 -13.31 5.58 6.37
N VAL A 56 -13.85 4.37 6.45
CA VAL A 56 -13.82 3.40 5.33
C VAL A 56 -14.68 3.91 4.17
N GLY A 57 -15.87 4.42 4.46
CA GLY A 57 -16.72 5.09 3.47
C GLY A 57 -16.03 6.30 2.83
N ALA A 58 -15.50 7.21 3.65
CA ALA A 58 -14.78 8.38 3.17
C ALA A 58 -13.51 8.02 2.37
N ALA A 59 -12.83 6.93 2.73
CA ALA A 59 -11.73 6.38 1.94
C ALA A 59 -12.22 5.90 0.56
N ALA A 60 -13.29 5.10 0.49
CA ALA A 60 -13.89 4.67 -0.77
C ALA A 60 -14.23 5.86 -1.69
N ARG A 61 -14.79 6.93 -1.10
CA ARG A 61 -15.06 8.19 -1.81
C ARG A 61 -13.80 8.84 -2.35
N ALA A 62 -12.76 8.97 -1.53
CA ALA A 62 -11.47 9.54 -1.95
C ALA A 62 -10.86 8.76 -3.12
N LEU A 63 -10.87 7.42 -3.03
CA LEU A 63 -10.38 6.53 -4.08
C LEU A 63 -11.15 6.70 -5.39
N LYS A 64 -12.48 6.64 -5.33
CA LYS A 64 -13.33 6.79 -6.52
C LYS A 64 -13.12 8.15 -7.18
N THR A 65 -13.00 9.22 -6.39
CA THR A 65 -12.73 10.58 -6.90
C THR A 65 -11.40 10.64 -7.64
N MET A 66 -10.40 9.86 -7.22
CA MET A 66 -9.08 9.81 -7.86
C MET A 66 -8.97 8.73 -8.97
N GLY A 67 -10.03 7.96 -9.22
CA GLY A 67 -10.08 6.92 -10.26
C GLY A 67 -9.62 5.53 -9.82
N PHE A 68 -9.50 5.28 -8.51
CA PHE A 68 -9.13 3.99 -7.95
C PHE A 68 -10.34 3.25 -7.36
N SER A 69 -10.30 1.92 -7.38
CA SER A 69 -11.40 1.08 -6.90
C SER A 69 -10.98 -0.11 -6.02
N ARG A 70 -9.70 -0.47 -5.97
CA ARG A 70 -9.24 -1.65 -5.19
C ARG A 70 -8.96 -1.29 -3.74
N LEU A 71 -10.00 -1.32 -2.92
CA LEU A 71 -9.93 -1.17 -1.47
C LEU A 71 -9.79 -2.54 -0.78
N VAL A 72 -8.83 -2.66 0.13
CA VAL A 72 -8.61 -3.87 0.95
C VAL A 72 -8.62 -3.47 2.43
N LEU A 73 -9.38 -4.19 3.24
CA LEU A 73 -9.52 -3.96 4.68
C LEU A 73 -8.89 -5.14 5.42
N VAL A 74 -7.85 -4.88 6.20
CA VAL A 74 -7.20 -5.89 7.03
C VAL A 74 -7.78 -5.81 8.44
N SER A 75 -8.44 -6.87 8.88
CA SER A 75 -9.03 -6.98 10.23
C SER A 75 -9.78 -5.71 10.69
N PRO A 76 -10.78 -5.21 9.93
CA PRO A 76 -11.57 -4.07 10.35
C PRO A 76 -12.27 -4.35 11.68
N ARG A 77 -12.36 -3.34 12.58
CA ARG A 77 -12.97 -3.54 13.90
C ARG A 77 -14.45 -3.89 13.84
N SER A 78 -15.14 -3.44 12.79
CA SER A 78 -16.48 -3.89 12.43
C SER A 78 -16.36 -4.93 11.30
N PRO A 79 -16.69 -6.22 11.55
CA PRO A 79 -16.66 -7.24 10.50
C PRO A 79 -17.61 -6.94 9.34
N ASP A 80 -18.72 -6.25 9.60
CA ASP A 80 -19.74 -5.88 8.62
C ASP A 80 -19.64 -4.42 8.14
N VAL A 81 -18.42 -3.84 8.19
CA VAL A 81 -18.16 -2.43 7.86
C VAL A 81 -18.67 -2.00 6.47
N LYS A 82 -18.85 -2.94 5.53
CA LYS A 82 -19.34 -2.65 4.17
C LYS A 82 -20.84 -2.32 4.14
N ASN A 83 -21.61 -2.84 5.10
CA ASN A 83 -23.04 -2.61 5.23
C ASN A 83 -23.36 -1.61 6.35
N ASP A 84 -22.33 -1.07 7.02
CA ASP A 84 -22.50 -0.12 8.10
C ASP A 84 -23.12 1.20 7.59
N PRO A 85 -24.20 1.70 8.21
CA PRO A 85 -24.85 2.93 7.77
C PRO A 85 -23.92 4.14 7.70
N ASP A 86 -22.94 4.25 8.60
CA ASP A 86 -21.98 5.36 8.60
C ASP A 86 -20.99 5.22 7.44
N ALA A 87 -20.55 4.00 7.12
CA ALA A 87 -19.68 3.76 5.97
C ALA A 87 -20.41 4.09 4.65
N ILE A 88 -21.66 3.65 4.50
CA ILE A 88 -22.49 3.93 3.32
C ILE A 88 -22.72 5.44 3.17
N ALA A 89 -23.14 6.11 4.26
CA ALA A 89 -23.38 7.55 4.24
C ALA A 89 -22.12 8.35 3.85
N MET A 90 -20.96 7.96 4.36
CA MET A 90 -19.69 8.64 4.07
C MET A 90 -19.12 8.30 2.69
N ALA A 91 -19.46 7.14 2.10
CA ALA A 91 -19.09 6.78 0.73
C ALA A 91 -19.73 7.71 -0.31
N SER A 92 -20.94 8.20 -0.06
CA SER A 92 -21.58 9.29 -0.81
C SER A 92 -21.44 9.13 -2.33
N GLY A 93 -21.89 7.99 -2.88
CA GLY A 93 -21.82 7.68 -4.31
C GLY A 93 -20.62 6.80 -4.72
N ALA A 94 -19.78 6.41 -3.77
CA ALA A 94 -18.72 5.41 -3.93
C ALA A 94 -19.08 4.04 -3.35
N ASP A 95 -20.37 3.71 -3.35
CA ASP A 95 -20.93 2.47 -2.80
C ASP A 95 -20.38 1.22 -3.51
N ASP A 96 -20.05 1.32 -4.79
CA ASP A 96 -19.38 0.28 -5.59
C ASP A 96 -17.97 -0.05 -5.05
N VAL A 97 -17.15 0.96 -4.75
CA VAL A 97 -15.82 0.76 -4.16
C VAL A 97 -15.92 0.15 -2.76
N LEU A 98 -16.86 0.62 -1.95
CA LEU A 98 -17.10 0.07 -0.61
C LEU A 98 -17.61 -1.38 -0.67
N ALA A 99 -18.58 -1.69 -1.53
CA ALA A 99 -19.18 -3.02 -1.65
C ALA A 99 -18.17 -4.07 -2.15
N THR A 100 -17.31 -3.68 -3.09
CA THR A 100 -16.23 -4.52 -3.65
C THR A 100 -14.98 -4.58 -2.77
N ALA A 101 -14.95 -3.88 -1.63
CA ALA A 101 -13.82 -3.93 -0.71
C ALA A 101 -13.59 -5.37 -0.22
N HIS A 102 -12.33 -5.81 -0.32
CA HIS A 102 -11.91 -7.14 0.10
C HIS A 102 -11.51 -7.09 1.57
N VAL A 103 -12.08 -7.98 2.39
CA VAL A 103 -11.73 -8.09 3.81
C VAL A 103 -10.83 -9.31 3.99
N VAL A 104 -9.66 -9.11 4.58
CA VAL A 104 -8.66 -10.16 4.82
C VAL A 104 -8.17 -10.12 6.28
N PRO A 105 -7.66 -11.24 6.83
CA PRO A 105 -7.29 -11.29 8.23
C PRO A 105 -5.94 -10.61 8.52
N THR A 106 -4.97 -10.69 7.61
CA THR A 106 -3.62 -10.15 7.86
C THR A 106 -3.12 -9.23 6.77
N LEU A 107 -2.13 -8.39 7.09
CA LEU A 107 -1.44 -7.57 6.09
C LEU A 107 -0.70 -8.44 5.06
N ALA A 108 -0.19 -9.61 5.46
CA ALA A 108 0.44 -10.55 4.54
C ALA A 108 -0.54 -11.02 3.45
N ASP A 109 -1.81 -11.26 3.80
CA ASP A 109 -2.85 -11.61 2.82
C ASP A 109 -3.13 -10.46 1.85
N ALA A 110 -3.20 -9.22 2.35
CA ALA A 110 -3.42 -8.03 1.53
C ALA A 110 -2.25 -7.76 0.56
N LEU A 111 -1.02 -8.08 0.98
CA LEU A 111 0.22 -7.90 0.20
C LEU A 111 0.58 -9.11 -0.66
N SER A 112 -0.16 -10.22 -0.59
CA SER A 112 0.09 -11.39 -1.44
C SER A 112 0.09 -11.02 -2.93
N GLY A 113 1.16 -11.39 -3.63
CA GLY A 113 1.34 -11.07 -5.05
C GLY A 113 1.65 -9.60 -5.38
N VAL A 114 1.82 -8.72 -4.38
CA VAL A 114 2.19 -7.31 -4.57
C VAL A 114 3.70 -7.18 -4.73
N GLN A 115 4.16 -6.53 -5.79
CA GLN A 115 5.58 -6.34 -6.12
C GLN A 115 6.19 -5.14 -5.39
N TRP A 116 5.39 -4.13 -5.07
CA TRP A 116 5.87 -2.96 -4.33
C TRP A 116 4.81 -2.40 -3.39
N SER A 117 5.20 -2.05 -2.17
CA SER A 117 4.28 -1.52 -1.16
C SER A 117 4.83 -0.31 -0.42
N LEU A 118 3.94 0.62 -0.08
CA LEU A 118 4.24 1.87 0.59
C LEU A 118 3.49 1.97 1.92
N ALA A 119 4.21 2.02 3.03
CA ALA A 119 3.63 2.32 4.33
C ALA A 119 3.49 3.83 4.55
N LEU A 120 2.29 4.33 4.84
CA LEU A 120 2.13 5.70 5.33
C LEU A 120 2.33 5.75 6.85
N THR A 121 3.28 6.58 7.30
CA THR A 121 3.59 6.76 8.73
C THR A 121 3.81 8.24 9.07
N ALA A 122 3.36 8.65 10.25
CA ALA A 122 3.62 9.98 10.81
C ALA A 122 4.95 10.08 11.57
N ARG A 123 5.66 8.95 11.78
CA ARG A 123 6.88 8.88 12.60
C ARG A 123 8.06 8.40 11.79
N ALA A 124 9.18 9.12 11.90
CA ALA A 124 10.48 8.60 11.50
C ALA A 124 10.84 7.39 12.37
N ARG A 125 11.43 6.36 11.76
CA ARG A 125 11.80 5.12 12.44
C ARG A 125 13.31 4.89 12.29
N GLU A 126 13.93 4.40 13.35
CA GLU A 126 15.38 4.10 13.39
C GLU A 126 15.77 2.99 12.40
N TYR A 127 14.87 1.99 12.27
CA TYR A 127 14.95 0.88 11.32
C TYR A 127 13.64 0.82 10.54
N GLY A 128 13.74 0.59 9.24
CA GLY A 128 12.60 0.52 8.34
C GLY A 128 13.05 0.66 6.89
N PRO A 129 12.11 0.48 5.95
CA PRO A 129 12.35 0.71 4.54
C PRO A 129 12.73 2.18 4.26
N PRO A 130 13.27 2.50 3.06
CA PRO A 130 13.60 3.88 2.69
C PRO A 130 12.40 4.83 2.80
N GLN A 131 12.65 6.04 3.29
CA GLN A 131 11.65 7.11 3.42
C GLN A 131 11.60 7.97 2.15
N LEU A 132 10.39 8.17 1.64
CA LEU A 132 10.11 8.97 0.45
C LEU A 132 9.13 10.10 0.78
N PRO A 133 9.30 11.31 0.23
CA PRO A 133 8.24 12.30 0.23
C PRO A 133 7.06 11.83 -0.66
N PRO A 134 5.82 12.26 -0.39
CA PRO A 134 4.62 11.77 -1.09
C PRO A 134 4.72 11.79 -2.62
N ARG A 135 5.27 12.87 -3.19
CA ARG A 135 5.43 13.01 -4.64
C ARG A 135 6.42 12.01 -5.23
N ALA A 136 7.58 11.82 -4.60
CA ALA A 136 8.55 10.84 -5.06
C ALA A 136 8.02 9.41 -4.88
N ALA A 137 7.30 9.15 -3.79
CA ALA A 137 6.63 7.88 -3.56
C ALA A 137 5.59 7.57 -4.66
N ALA A 138 4.84 8.58 -5.11
CA ALA A 138 3.90 8.44 -6.22
C ALA A 138 4.58 8.16 -7.57
N THR A 139 5.69 8.84 -7.87
CA THR A 139 6.49 8.55 -9.07
C THR A 139 7.03 7.12 -9.06
N GLN A 140 7.62 6.69 -7.95
CA GLN A 140 8.14 5.33 -7.83
C GLN A 140 7.01 4.28 -7.86
N ALA A 141 5.88 4.56 -7.22
CA ALA A 141 4.69 3.71 -7.29
C ALA A 141 4.23 3.51 -8.74
N ARG A 142 4.19 4.57 -9.56
CA ARG A 142 3.87 4.49 -10.99
C ARG A 142 4.82 3.56 -11.75
N GLU A 143 6.13 3.69 -11.51
CA GLU A 143 7.15 2.85 -12.16
C GLU A 143 6.98 1.36 -11.80
N HIS A 144 6.73 1.05 -10.54
CA HIS A 144 6.48 -0.33 -10.12
C HIS A 144 5.13 -0.86 -10.62
N ALA A 145 4.10 -0.01 -10.70
CA ALA A 145 2.78 -0.38 -11.20
C ALA A 145 2.79 -0.82 -12.68
N ALA A 146 3.81 -0.43 -13.45
CA ALA A 146 4.03 -0.92 -14.82
C ALA A 146 4.51 -2.38 -14.86
N HIS A 147 5.04 -2.90 -13.75
CA HIS A 147 5.65 -4.23 -13.66
C HIS A 147 4.89 -5.19 -12.74
N GLY A 148 3.77 -4.75 -12.14
CA GLY A 148 2.99 -5.57 -11.23
C GLY A 148 1.96 -4.81 -10.40
N ASP A 149 1.36 -5.53 -9.46
CA ASP A 149 0.47 -4.96 -8.46
C ASP A 149 1.28 -4.19 -7.41
N ILE A 150 0.78 -3.03 -7.01
CA ILE A 150 1.33 -2.23 -5.92
C ILE A 150 0.32 -2.07 -4.77
N ALA A 151 0.78 -1.72 -3.58
CA ALA A 151 -0.09 -1.44 -2.44
C ALA A 151 0.31 -0.17 -1.67
N LEU A 152 -0.66 0.69 -1.38
CA LEU A 152 -0.50 1.80 -0.43
C LEU A 152 -1.19 1.41 0.88
N VAL A 153 -0.43 1.34 1.97
CA VAL A 153 -0.83 0.78 3.26
C VAL A 153 -1.00 1.90 4.29
N PHE A 154 -2.16 1.92 4.93
CA PHE A 154 -2.57 2.91 5.91
C PHE A 154 -2.94 2.22 7.22
N GLY A 155 -2.45 2.76 8.34
CA GLY A 155 -2.70 2.18 9.66
C GLY A 155 -3.97 2.66 10.33
N ASN A 156 -4.23 2.11 11.51
CA ASN A 156 -5.32 2.52 12.37
C ASN A 156 -5.23 4.02 12.72
N GLU A 157 -6.38 4.69 12.85
CA GLU A 157 -6.48 6.14 13.06
C GLU A 157 -5.81 6.63 14.34
N ARG A 158 -5.75 5.78 15.38
CA ARG A 158 -5.16 6.14 16.68
C ARG A 158 -3.74 5.62 16.83
N THR A 159 -3.49 4.39 16.42
CA THR A 159 -2.21 3.70 16.67
C THR A 159 -1.26 3.73 15.48
N GLY A 160 -1.74 4.05 14.28
CA GLY A 160 -0.99 3.92 13.04
C GLY A 160 -0.67 2.46 12.71
N LEU A 161 0.36 2.27 11.89
CA LEU A 161 0.91 0.96 11.57
C LEU A 161 1.83 0.46 12.68
N SER A 162 1.80 -0.85 12.93
CA SER A 162 2.78 -1.49 13.82
C SER A 162 4.18 -1.46 13.19
N ASN A 163 5.22 -1.69 13.99
CA ASN A 163 6.57 -1.79 13.43
C ASN A 163 6.68 -2.97 12.45
N GLU A 164 6.00 -4.08 12.76
CA GLU A 164 5.97 -5.26 11.90
C GLU A 164 5.33 -4.94 10.54
N ASP A 165 4.22 -4.20 10.52
CA ASP A 165 3.56 -3.79 9.27
C ASP A 165 4.45 -2.91 8.40
N VAL A 166 5.17 -1.97 9.04
CA VAL A 166 6.11 -1.09 8.33
C VAL A 166 7.29 -1.90 7.77
N GLU A 167 7.81 -2.87 8.51
CA GLU A 167 8.92 -3.74 8.08
C GLU A 167 8.54 -4.73 6.96
N ARG A 168 7.24 -4.94 6.71
CA ARG A 168 6.72 -5.69 5.55
C ARG A 168 6.65 -4.87 4.27
N CYS A 169 6.68 -3.54 4.38
CA CYS A 169 6.54 -2.66 3.23
C CYS A 169 7.89 -2.37 2.54
N SER A 170 7.84 -2.12 1.23
CA SER A 170 9.03 -1.83 0.41
C SER A 170 9.58 -0.42 0.65
N ALA A 171 8.70 0.54 0.90
CA ALA A 171 9.01 1.94 1.15
C ALA A 171 8.11 2.50 2.26
N LEU A 172 8.48 3.65 2.81
CA LEU A 172 7.60 4.44 3.66
C LEU A 172 7.44 5.87 3.13
N ALA A 173 6.24 6.42 3.29
CA ALA A 173 5.95 7.83 3.05
C ALA A 173 5.57 8.55 4.33
N HIS A 174 5.95 9.81 4.39
CA HIS A 174 5.54 10.75 5.44
C HIS A 174 4.96 12.00 4.77
N ILE A 175 3.67 12.29 5.00
CA ILE A 175 3.05 13.51 4.51
C ILE A 175 3.55 14.68 5.37
N PRO A 176 4.26 15.67 4.80
CA PRO A 176 4.63 16.86 5.54
C PRO A 176 3.36 17.59 6.00
N ALA A 177 3.26 17.79 7.32
CA ALA A 177 2.13 18.47 7.96
C ALA A 177 2.66 19.51 8.95
N ASN A 178 1.75 20.29 9.54
CA ASN A 178 2.11 21.24 10.58
C ASN A 178 2.79 20.50 11.75
N PRO A 179 4.03 20.84 12.15
CA PRO A 179 4.72 20.17 13.27
C PRO A 179 3.97 20.27 14.61
N ALA A 180 3.14 21.31 14.79
CA ALA A 180 2.31 21.47 15.99
C ALA A 180 1.04 20.61 15.96
N TYR A 181 0.62 20.12 14.79
CA TYR A 181 -0.57 19.29 14.59
C TYR A 181 -0.44 18.47 13.30
N SER A 182 0.25 17.33 13.40
CA SER A 182 0.62 16.50 12.24
C SER A 182 -0.30 15.30 12.01
N SER A 183 -1.38 15.18 12.79
CA SER A 183 -2.33 14.07 12.69
C SER A 183 -3.39 14.36 11.62
N LEU A 184 -3.26 13.75 10.46
CA LEU A 184 -4.30 13.76 9.43
C LEU A 184 -5.36 12.70 9.74
N ASN A 185 -6.62 12.98 9.38
CA ASN A 185 -7.64 11.93 9.32
C ASN A 185 -7.26 10.89 8.24
N LEU A 186 -7.62 9.63 8.45
CA LEU A 186 -7.31 8.52 7.55
C LEU A 186 -7.74 8.79 6.10
N ALA A 187 -8.98 9.23 5.88
CA ALA A 187 -9.49 9.52 4.54
C ALA A 187 -8.77 10.71 3.88
N GLN A 188 -8.37 11.71 4.67
CA GLN A 188 -7.57 12.84 4.17
C GLN A 188 -6.17 12.39 3.73
N ALA A 189 -5.53 11.51 4.51
CA ALA A 189 -4.24 10.95 4.16
C ALA A 189 -4.31 10.11 2.88
N ILE A 190 -5.36 9.28 2.74
CA ILE A 190 -5.66 8.52 1.52
C ILE A 190 -5.89 9.47 0.35
N GLN A 191 -6.63 10.57 0.57
CA GLN A 191 -6.91 11.57 -0.46
C GLN A 191 -5.63 12.22 -0.99
N VAL A 192 -4.68 12.57 -0.12
CA VAL A 192 -3.39 13.17 -0.52
C VAL A 192 -2.56 12.19 -1.35
N LEU A 193 -2.40 10.94 -0.89
CA LEU A 193 -1.58 9.97 -1.63
C LEU A 193 -2.23 9.52 -2.93
N SER A 194 -3.54 9.27 -2.95
CA SER A 194 -4.26 8.92 -4.17
C SER A 194 -4.25 10.08 -5.19
N TYR A 195 -4.29 11.33 -4.73
CA TYR A 195 -4.11 12.49 -5.60
C TYR A 195 -2.71 12.56 -6.19
N GLU A 196 -1.63 12.47 -5.38
CA GLU A 196 -0.25 12.48 -5.91
C GLU A 196 -0.03 11.32 -6.91
N LEU A 197 -0.57 10.13 -6.63
CA LEU A 197 -0.49 8.98 -7.55
C LEU A 197 -1.28 9.21 -8.85
N ARG A 198 -2.50 9.77 -8.76
CA ARG A 198 -3.26 10.16 -9.95
C ARG A 198 -2.48 11.16 -10.79
N MET A 199 -1.88 12.18 -10.16
CA MET A 199 -1.06 13.16 -10.88
C MET A 199 0.14 12.48 -11.56
N ALA A 200 0.81 11.53 -10.90
CA ALA A 200 1.88 10.77 -11.52
C ALA A 200 1.42 10.01 -12.79
N TYR A 201 0.23 9.41 -12.77
CA TYR A 201 -0.36 8.77 -13.95
C TYR A 201 -0.79 9.75 -15.05
N LEU A 202 -1.28 10.94 -14.69
CA LEU A 202 -1.74 11.94 -15.67
C LEU A 202 -0.60 12.69 -16.38
N VAL A 203 0.64 12.58 -15.89
CA VAL A 203 1.82 13.22 -16.48
C VAL A 203 2.28 12.52 -17.79
N GLU A 204 1.52 11.56 -18.33
CA GLU A 204 1.80 10.94 -19.63
C GLU A 204 1.54 11.89 -20.81
N GLY A 205 2.63 12.56 -21.23
CA GLY A 205 2.73 13.42 -22.43
C GLY A 205 4.16 13.81 -22.81
N GLU A 206 5.18 13.54 -21.99
CA GLU A 206 6.58 13.79 -22.33
C GLU A 206 7.42 12.50 -22.19
N GLY A 207 7.36 11.65 -23.21
CA GLY A 207 8.53 10.93 -23.73
C GLY A 207 9.35 10.06 -22.79
N THR A 208 8.71 9.21 -21.97
CA THR A 208 9.41 8.03 -21.43
C THR A 208 8.68 6.78 -21.90
N GLU A 209 8.99 6.37 -23.13
CA GLU A 209 8.88 4.98 -23.53
C GLU A 209 9.48 4.11 -22.40
N PRO A 210 8.82 3.01 -21.99
CA PRO A 210 9.40 2.12 -21.01
C PRO A 210 10.76 1.69 -21.54
N VAL A 211 11.83 2.12 -20.85
CA VAL A 211 13.19 1.69 -21.15
C VAL A 211 13.18 0.17 -21.01
N SER A 212 13.02 -0.50 -22.14
CA SER A 212 12.98 -1.96 -22.26
C SER A 212 14.40 -2.49 -22.11
N GLY A 213 15.02 -2.16 -20.98
CA GLY A 213 16.34 -2.61 -20.58
C GLY A 213 16.18 -3.55 -19.41
N SER A 214 16.03 -4.85 -19.67
CA SER A 214 16.49 -5.96 -18.81
C SER A 214 16.28 -5.83 -17.30
N ALA A 215 15.27 -5.11 -16.80
CA ALA A 215 14.93 -5.14 -15.38
C ALA A 215 14.24 -6.48 -15.14
N GLY A 216 14.80 -7.33 -14.29
CA GLY A 216 14.20 -8.61 -13.99
C GLY A 216 12.85 -8.44 -13.31
N THR A 217 12.08 -9.52 -13.25
CA THR A 217 10.75 -9.47 -12.62
C THR A 217 10.91 -9.25 -11.12
N PHE A 218 10.37 -8.14 -10.59
CA PHE A 218 10.31 -7.90 -9.15
C PHE A 218 9.65 -9.06 -8.41
N ALA A 219 10.26 -9.46 -7.29
CA ALA A 219 9.72 -10.51 -6.46
C ALA A 219 8.48 -10.00 -5.70
N PRO A 220 7.37 -10.75 -5.68
CA PRO A 220 6.21 -10.38 -4.89
C PRO A 220 6.52 -10.51 -3.39
N SER A 221 5.80 -9.73 -2.58
CA SER A 221 6.00 -9.63 -1.13
C SER A 221 6.00 -11.00 -0.43
N ASP A 222 5.13 -11.92 -0.83
CA ASP A 222 5.05 -13.25 -0.24
C ASP A 222 6.26 -14.15 -0.58
N GLU A 223 6.91 -13.97 -1.74
CA GLU A 223 8.18 -14.65 -2.06
C GLU A 223 9.34 -14.10 -1.23
N ILE A 224 9.38 -12.79 -1.03
CA ILE A 224 10.37 -12.11 -0.19
C ILE A 224 10.20 -12.53 1.28
N GLU A 225 8.97 -12.59 1.80
CA GLU A 225 8.71 -13.06 3.15
C GLU A 225 9.15 -14.52 3.34
N ARG A 226 8.88 -15.41 2.38
CA ARG A 226 9.38 -16.79 2.41
C ARG A 226 10.90 -16.87 2.39
N MET A 227 11.57 -15.94 1.70
CA MET A 227 13.03 -15.82 1.74
C MET A 227 13.53 -15.46 3.14
N TYR A 228 12.92 -14.47 3.81
CA TYR A 228 13.30 -14.11 5.17
C TYR A 228 13.14 -15.25 6.15
N VAL A 229 12.01 -15.96 6.11
CA VAL A 229 11.78 -17.15 6.96
C VAL A 229 12.86 -18.22 6.71
N HIS A 230 13.21 -18.47 5.45
CA HIS A 230 14.22 -19.45 5.12
C HIS A 230 15.62 -19.05 5.60
N LEU A 231 15.97 -17.77 5.44
CA LEU A 231 17.23 -17.20 5.92
C LEU A 231 17.32 -17.24 7.44
N GLU A 232 16.25 -16.87 8.15
CA GLU A 232 16.18 -16.94 9.62
C GLU A 232 16.45 -18.36 10.12
N ASN A 233 15.76 -19.35 9.57
CA ASN A 233 15.98 -20.76 9.91
C ASN A 233 17.43 -21.19 9.65
N ALA A 234 18.03 -20.75 8.56
CA ALA A 234 19.43 -21.05 8.23
C ALA A 234 20.41 -20.40 9.22
N LEU A 235 20.14 -19.17 9.67
CA LEU A 235 20.99 -18.47 10.65
C LEU A 235 20.87 -19.10 12.05
N ILE A 236 19.68 -19.58 12.42
CA ILE A 236 19.48 -20.36 13.66
C ILE A 236 20.27 -21.66 13.59
N ALA A 237 20.18 -22.40 12.47
CA ALA A 237 20.89 -23.66 12.30
C ALA A 237 22.43 -23.53 12.24
N LEU A 238 22.95 -22.31 12.09
CA LEU A 238 24.38 -22.00 12.17
C LEU A 238 24.82 -21.52 13.56
N ASP A 239 23.91 -21.47 14.54
CA ASP A 239 24.08 -20.80 15.84
C ASP A 239 24.49 -19.32 15.72
N PHE A 240 24.27 -18.70 14.54
CA PHE A 240 24.52 -17.28 14.33
C PHE A 240 23.39 -16.42 14.91
N LEU A 241 22.16 -16.94 14.86
CA LEU A 241 20.99 -16.32 15.45
C LEU A 241 20.47 -17.19 16.60
N ASP A 242 20.58 -16.68 17.82
CA ASP A 242 19.95 -17.28 18.99
C ASP A 242 18.45 -16.89 19.03
N PRO A 243 17.51 -17.84 18.90
CA PRO A 243 16.07 -17.55 18.97
C PRO A 243 15.62 -17.09 20.36
N GLY A 244 16.35 -17.40 21.42
CA GLY A 244 16.09 -16.90 22.78
C GLY A 244 16.54 -15.45 22.97
N ASN A 245 17.45 -14.95 22.12
CA ASN A 245 17.92 -13.57 22.15
C ASN A 245 18.21 -13.03 20.73
N PRO A 246 17.19 -12.87 19.87
CA PRO A 246 17.37 -12.55 18.46
C PRO A 246 17.82 -11.11 18.20
N LYS A 247 17.81 -10.26 19.24
CA LYS A 247 18.09 -8.82 19.17
C LYS A 247 17.27 -8.16 18.04
N LYS A 248 17.92 -7.50 17.08
CA LYS A 248 17.30 -6.82 15.92
C LYS A 248 17.88 -7.30 14.59
N LEU A 249 18.43 -8.52 14.53
CA LEU A 249 19.15 -8.99 13.35
C LEU A 249 18.23 -9.06 12.12
N MET A 250 17.06 -9.70 12.26
CA MET A 250 16.14 -9.86 11.14
C MET A 250 15.59 -8.51 10.63
N SER A 251 15.26 -7.57 11.52
CA SER A 251 14.86 -6.21 11.11
C SER A 251 15.98 -5.47 10.36
N ARG A 252 17.26 -5.67 10.73
CA ARG A 252 18.40 -5.10 10.01
C ARG A 252 18.60 -5.75 8.64
N LEU A 253 18.40 -7.07 8.52
CA LEU A 253 18.45 -7.79 7.24
C LEU A 253 17.29 -7.35 6.32
N ARG A 254 16.06 -7.27 6.83
CA ARG A 254 14.91 -6.73 6.09
C ARG A 254 15.22 -5.34 5.53
N ARG A 255 15.76 -4.44 6.37
CA ARG A 255 16.20 -3.10 5.94
C ARG A 255 17.31 -3.15 4.87
N LEU A 256 18.26 -4.06 4.98
CA LEU A 256 19.33 -4.22 4.00
C LEU A 256 18.76 -4.56 2.61
N PHE A 257 17.86 -5.53 2.55
CA PHE A 257 17.23 -6.02 1.32
C PHE A 257 16.15 -5.08 0.76
N ALA A 258 15.42 -4.35 1.60
CA ALA A 258 14.37 -3.43 1.15
C ALA A 258 14.90 -2.27 0.27
N ARG A 259 16.20 -1.98 0.29
CA ARG A 259 16.80 -0.89 -0.48
C ARG A 259 17.01 -1.19 -1.96
N SER A 260 17.11 -2.46 -2.35
CA SER A 260 17.51 -2.84 -3.72
C SER A 260 16.32 -3.14 -4.64
N GLY A 261 15.11 -3.32 -4.11
CA GLY A 261 13.95 -3.73 -4.91
C GLY A 261 14.18 -5.11 -5.53
N LEU A 262 14.11 -6.16 -4.70
CA LEU A 262 14.56 -7.50 -5.09
C LEU A 262 13.81 -8.10 -6.29
N GLU A 263 14.58 -8.71 -7.19
CA GLU A 263 14.08 -9.54 -8.28
C GLU A 263 13.86 -10.99 -7.85
N ARG A 264 13.00 -11.72 -8.57
CA ARG A 264 12.72 -13.14 -8.28
C ARG A 264 13.98 -14.00 -8.32
N GLU A 265 14.89 -13.74 -9.24
CA GLU A 265 16.15 -14.48 -9.36
C GLU A 265 17.03 -14.29 -8.13
N GLU A 266 17.16 -13.04 -7.64
CA GLU A 266 17.91 -12.71 -6.43
C GLU A 266 17.30 -13.38 -5.19
N VAL A 267 15.97 -13.35 -5.06
CA VAL A 267 15.24 -14.07 -4.00
C VAL A 267 15.55 -15.56 -4.05
N ASN A 268 15.58 -16.16 -5.23
CA ASN A 268 15.89 -17.58 -5.40
C ASN A 268 17.35 -17.91 -5.06
N ILE A 269 18.31 -17.03 -5.37
CA ILE A 269 19.71 -17.18 -4.99
C ILE A 269 19.84 -17.22 -3.46
N VAL A 270 19.25 -16.25 -2.74
CA VAL A 270 19.30 -16.20 -1.27
C VAL A 270 18.64 -17.44 -0.65
N ARG A 271 17.49 -17.86 -1.18
CA ARG A 271 16.82 -19.10 -0.75
C ARG A 271 17.67 -20.34 -1.03
N GLY A 272 18.40 -20.37 -2.14
CA GLY A 272 19.36 -21.43 -2.48
C GLY A 272 20.49 -21.52 -1.45
N ILE A 273 21.08 -20.38 -1.08
CA ILE A 273 22.11 -20.30 -0.03
C ILE A 273 21.58 -20.83 1.30
N ALA A 274 20.42 -20.35 1.74
CA ALA A 274 19.77 -20.81 2.98
C ALA A 274 19.49 -22.32 2.97
N LYS A 275 19.04 -22.86 1.83
CA LYS A 275 18.83 -24.30 1.64
C LYS A 275 20.12 -25.10 1.86
N HIS A 276 21.21 -24.68 1.24
CA HIS A 276 22.50 -25.37 1.36
C HIS A 276 23.06 -25.32 2.78
N ILE A 277 22.89 -24.19 3.47
CA ILE A 277 23.24 -24.06 4.89
C ILE A 277 22.46 -25.09 5.73
N LEU A 278 21.14 -25.15 5.58
CA LEU A 278 20.30 -26.09 6.33
C LEU A 278 20.63 -27.56 6.05
N LEU A 279 20.93 -27.91 4.80
CA LEU A 279 21.35 -29.28 4.44
C LEU A 279 22.67 -29.65 5.10
N LYS A 280 23.62 -28.72 5.20
CA LYS A 280 24.92 -28.95 5.86
C LYS A 280 24.81 -29.02 7.38
N ALA A 281 23.98 -28.19 8.00
CA ALA A 281 23.73 -28.23 9.44
C ALA A 281 23.14 -29.58 9.88
N LYS A 282 22.12 -30.08 9.15
CA LYS A 282 21.52 -31.40 9.41
C LYS A 282 22.50 -32.58 9.32
N GLY A 283 23.50 -32.48 8.46
CA GLY A 283 24.55 -33.51 8.35
C GLY A 283 25.47 -33.56 9.56
N ARG A 284 25.66 -32.46 10.30
CA ARG A 284 26.49 -32.40 11.50
C ARG A 284 25.81 -33.04 12.70
N ASP A 285 24.50 -32.88 12.82
CA ASP A 285 23.72 -33.48 13.92
C ASP A 285 23.63 -35.01 13.78
N GLY A 286 23.70 -35.53 12.54
CA GLY A 286 23.69 -36.97 12.26
C GLY A 286 25.03 -37.68 12.42
N GLU A 287 26.15 -36.97 12.49
CA GLU A 287 27.50 -37.53 12.75
C GLU A 287 27.89 -37.50 14.23
N GLN A 288 27.09 -36.85 15.09
CA GLN A 288 27.32 -36.74 16.54
C GLN A 288 26.41 -37.64 17.40
N GLY A 289 25.54 -38.45 16.79
CA GLY A 289 24.69 -39.44 17.48
C GLY A 289 25.14 -40.86 17.20
#